data_AF-A0A966Q7L6-F1
#
_entry.id   AF-A0A966Q7L6-F1
#
_cell.length_a   1.000
_cell.length_b   1.000
_cell.length_c   1.000
_cell.angle_alpha   90.00
_cell.angle_beta   90.00
_cell.angle_gamma   90.00
#
_symmetry.space_group_name_H-M   'P 1'
#
loop_
_entity.id
_entity.type
_entity.pdbx_description
1 polymer ?
#
loop_
_entity_poly.entity_id
_entity_poly.type
_entity_poly.pdbx_seq_one_letter_code
_entity_poly.pdbx_strand_id
1 'polypeptide(L)'
;SVEDAVEIAKSASSVVLLEKNLMVIADGVAIGRRTFENTVKYVRITISASFGNVLSMALASFFLPFLPMLPTQILLLNFLSDVPALAISSDRVDPEDLGHSRRWHMKDVGHFMVFFGIISSIFDILVFSVSLSLFDATPEELRSTWFATSLITEVLAIVILRTKRSVLKSLPSRALLVVCIIVTILALTIPGLGILQIFGLPRVGLKYFLLVLVLSTGYGLLTEYAKRSTHLNL
;
A
#
# COMPACT_ATOMS: atom_id res chain seq x y z
N SER A 1 -19.62 34.88 -13.36
CA SER A 1 -18.86 35.63 -14.38
C SER A 1 -17.83 36.47 -13.65
N VAL A 2 -16.53 36.24 -13.85
CA VAL A 2 -15.44 36.94 -13.14
C VAL A 2 -15.01 38.23 -13.85
N GLU A 3 -15.35 38.41 -15.13
CA GLU A 3 -15.12 39.68 -15.84
C GLU A 3 -15.93 40.84 -15.26
N ASP A 4 -17.11 40.55 -14.67
CA ASP A 4 -18.03 41.55 -14.12
C ASP A 4 -18.12 41.55 -12.58
N ALA A 5 -17.34 40.69 -11.91
CA ALA A 5 -17.39 40.55 -10.45
C ALA A 5 -16.49 41.60 -9.76
N VAL A 6 -17.05 42.28 -8.76
CA VAL A 6 -16.33 43.23 -7.89
C VAL A 6 -15.08 42.57 -7.30
N GLU A 7 -13.93 43.25 -7.28
CA GLU A 7 -12.66 42.69 -6.79
C GLU A 7 -12.75 42.11 -5.37
N ILE A 8 -13.58 42.71 -4.51
CA ILE A 8 -13.87 42.23 -3.15
C ILE A 8 -14.51 40.83 -3.18
N ALA A 9 -15.36 40.54 -4.17
CA ALA A 9 -15.97 39.22 -4.32
C ALA A 9 -14.96 38.17 -4.82
N LYS A 10 -13.95 38.58 -5.62
CA LYS A 10 -12.88 37.68 -6.07
C LYS A 10 -11.94 37.33 -4.91
N SER A 11 -11.52 38.34 -4.14
CA SER A 11 -10.57 38.18 -3.03
C SER A 11 -11.17 37.49 -1.79
N ALA A 12 -12.50 37.53 -1.62
CA ALA A 12 -13.20 36.81 -0.55
C ALA A 12 -13.57 35.35 -0.89
N SER A 13 -13.45 34.93 -2.15
CA SER A 13 -13.92 33.61 -2.60
C SER A 13 -12.84 32.53 -2.49
N SER A 14 -13.19 31.35 -1.98
CA SER A 14 -12.28 30.19 -1.95
C SER A 14 -12.12 29.50 -3.32
N VAL A 15 -13.03 29.78 -4.27
CA VAL A 15 -13.01 29.26 -5.64
C VAL A 15 -13.47 30.37 -6.59
N VAL A 16 -12.64 30.69 -7.58
CA VAL A 16 -12.92 31.70 -8.61
C VAL A 16 -13.14 30.98 -9.96
N LEU A 17 -14.31 31.18 -10.57
CA LEU A 17 -14.65 30.56 -11.86
C LEU A 17 -14.13 31.39 -13.03
N LEU A 18 -13.10 30.89 -13.71
CA LEU A 18 -12.50 31.59 -14.85
C LEU A 18 -13.40 31.60 -16.09
N GLU A 19 -14.25 30.58 -16.24
CA GLU A 19 -15.18 30.46 -17.37
C GLU A 19 -16.62 30.74 -16.93
N LYS A 20 -17.44 31.33 -17.81
CA LYS A 20 -18.89 31.55 -17.58
C LYS A 20 -19.68 30.26 -17.84
N ASN A 21 -19.28 29.15 -17.23
CA ASN A 21 -19.92 27.85 -17.41
C ASN A 21 -20.08 27.13 -16.07
N LEU A 22 -21.34 26.87 -15.68
CA LEU A 22 -21.68 26.11 -14.47
C LEU A 22 -21.18 24.66 -14.52
N MET A 23 -20.91 24.11 -15.70
CA MET A 23 -20.30 22.78 -15.86
C MET A 23 -18.93 22.70 -15.19
N VAL A 24 -18.18 23.81 -15.08
CA VAL A 24 -16.89 23.85 -14.37
C VAL A 24 -17.06 23.52 -12.89
N ILE A 25 -18.20 23.90 -12.28
CA ILE A 25 -18.51 23.53 -10.90
C ILE A 25 -18.80 22.02 -10.81
N ALA A 26 -19.57 21.48 -11.75
CA ALA A 26 -19.87 20.05 -11.78
C ALA A 26 -18.60 19.20 -11.95
N ASP A 27 -17.69 19.62 -12.83
CA ASP A 27 -16.38 19.00 -13.02
C ASP A 27 -15.51 19.13 -11.76
N GLY A 28 -15.50 20.30 -11.13
CA GLY A 28 -14.83 20.53 -9.85
C GLY A 28 -15.33 19.60 -8.74
N VAL A 29 -16.65 19.41 -8.63
CA VAL A 29 -17.25 18.45 -7.69
C VAL A 29 -16.85 17.01 -8.01
N ALA A 30 -16.83 16.64 -9.30
CA ALA A 30 -16.41 15.30 -9.72
C ALA A 30 -14.92 15.03 -9.42
N ILE A 31 -14.04 16.02 -9.65
CA ILE A 31 -12.63 15.96 -9.27
C ILE A 31 -12.49 15.85 -7.75
N GLY A 32 -13.23 16.66 -6.98
CA GLY A 32 -13.22 16.62 -5.53
C GLY A 32 -13.61 15.24 -4.97
N ARG A 33 -14.66 14.62 -5.53
CA ARG A 33 -15.06 13.24 -5.20
C ARG A 33 -13.95 12.24 -5.51
N ARG A 34 -13.30 12.33 -6.67
CA ARG A 34 -12.18 11.45 -7.04
C ARG A 34 -11.01 11.59 -6.08
N THR A 35 -10.61 12.82 -5.76
CA THR A 35 -9.52 13.10 -4.83
C THR A 35 -9.84 12.53 -3.44
N PHE A 36 -11.05 12.78 -2.93
CA PHE A 36 -11.47 12.23 -1.64
C PHE A 36 -11.41 10.70 -1.62
N GLU A 37 -11.95 10.03 -2.64
CA GLU A 37 -11.92 8.57 -2.75
C GLU A 37 -10.49 8.03 -2.80
N ASN A 38 -9.60 8.65 -3.57
CA ASN A 38 -8.20 8.24 -3.63
C ASN A 38 -7.45 8.48 -2.32
N THR A 39 -7.73 9.58 -1.60
CA THR A 39 -7.21 9.81 -0.24
C THR A 39 -7.68 8.72 0.72
N VAL A 40 -8.95 8.33 0.66
CA VAL A 40 -9.52 7.29 1.54
C VAL A 40 -8.92 5.92 1.24
N LYS A 41 -8.63 5.59 -0.03
CA LYS A 41 -7.88 4.38 -0.41
C LYS A 41 -6.46 4.41 0.17
N TYR A 42 -5.74 5.51 -0.04
CA TYR A 42 -4.38 5.69 0.47
C TYR A 42 -4.32 5.46 1.98
N VAL A 43 -5.14 6.18 2.75
CA VAL A 43 -5.09 6.08 4.22
C VAL A 43 -5.41 4.66 4.71
N ARG A 44 -6.42 4.00 4.15
CA ARG A 44 -6.79 2.63 4.56
C ARG A 44 -5.68 1.63 4.28
N ILE A 45 -5.06 1.71 3.11
CA ILE A 45 -4.01 0.78 2.70
C ILE A 45 -2.74 1.02 3.53
N THR A 46 -2.29 2.27 3.65
CA THR A 46 -1.09 2.62 4.41
C THR A 46 -1.23 2.26 5.88
N ILE A 47 -2.33 2.63 6.53
CA ILE A 47 -2.55 2.30 7.95
C ILE A 47 -2.61 0.78 8.16
N SER A 48 -3.27 0.04 7.27
CA SER A 48 -3.32 -1.42 7.35
C SER A 48 -1.94 -2.08 7.21
N ALA A 49 -1.13 -1.60 6.26
CA ALA A 49 0.23 -2.10 6.03
C ALA A 49 1.13 -1.82 7.26
N SER A 50 1.12 -0.57 7.75
CA SER A 50 1.90 -0.19 8.94
C SER A 50 1.47 -0.98 10.17
N PHE A 51 0.16 -1.21 10.37
CA PHE A 51 -0.33 -2.03 11.48
C PHE A 51 0.16 -3.47 11.38
N GLY A 52 0.06 -4.09 10.19
CA GLY A 52 0.58 -5.44 9.95
C GLY A 52 2.07 -5.54 10.28
N ASN A 53 2.88 -4.60 9.79
CA ASN A 53 4.32 -4.56 10.06
C ASN A 53 4.63 -4.45 11.57
N VAL A 54 3.98 -3.52 12.27
CA VAL A 54 4.17 -3.32 13.72
C VAL A 54 3.72 -4.55 14.51
N LEU A 55 2.58 -5.15 14.14
CA LEU A 55 2.07 -6.36 14.78
C LEU A 55 3.06 -7.53 14.60
N SER A 56 3.53 -7.74 13.37
CA SER A 56 4.53 -8.78 13.05
C SER A 56 5.84 -8.57 13.80
N MET A 57 6.31 -7.32 13.87
CA MET A 57 7.52 -6.97 14.60
C MET A 57 7.38 -7.22 16.10
N ALA A 58 6.24 -6.82 16.68
CA ALA A 58 5.94 -7.05 18.10
C ALA A 58 5.89 -8.54 18.42
N LEU A 59 5.16 -9.32 17.61
CA LEU A 59 5.06 -10.77 17.79
C LEU A 59 6.42 -11.46 17.63
N ALA A 60 7.18 -11.14 16.58
CA ALA A 60 8.49 -11.72 16.35
C ALA A 60 9.48 -11.40 17.47
N SER A 61 9.42 -10.20 18.05
CA SER A 61 10.33 -9.79 19.13
C SER A 61 10.15 -10.58 20.43
N PHE A 62 9.01 -11.25 20.63
CA PHE A 62 8.84 -12.19 21.75
C PHE A 62 9.57 -13.52 21.54
N PHE A 63 9.80 -13.93 20.29
CA PHE A 63 10.37 -15.23 19.95
C PHE A 63 11.82 -15.15 19.45
N LEU A 64 12.23 -14.01 18.89
CA LEU A 64 13.56 -13.82 18.33
C LEU A 64 14.51 -13.19 19.35
N PRO A 65 15.76 -13.68 19.48
CA PRO A 65 16.78 -13.06 20.32
C PRO A 65 17.41 -11.80 19.69
N PHE A 66 16.92 -11.38 18.52
CA PHE A 66 17.42 -10.24 17.75
C PHE A 66 16.26 -9.48 17.10
N LEU A 67 16.51 -8.22 16.70
CA LEU A 67 15.51 -7.40 16.01
C LEU A 67 15.14 -8.00 14.64
N PRO A 68 13.83 -8.25 14.36
CA PRO A 68 13.37 -8.83 13.10
C PRO A 68 13.75 -8.00 11.87
N MET A 69 13.79 -6.67 12.02
CA MET A 69 14.25 -5.70 11.02
C MET A 69 14.97 -4.54 11.72
N LEU A 70 16.04 -4.03 11.10
CA LEU A 70 16.80 -2.89 11.64
C LEU A 70 16.04 -1.57 11.40
N PRO A 71 16.22 -0.54 12.25
CA PRO A 71 15.60 0.77 12.03
C PRO A 71 15.91 1.38 10.66
N THR A 72 17.13 1.20 10.16
CA THR A 72 17.54 1.66 8.83
C THR A 72 16.78 0.95 7.70
N GLN A 73 16.45 -0.33 7.88
CA GLN A 73 15.67 -1.13 6.95
C GLN A 73 14.20 -0.72 6.97
N ILE A 74 13.64 -0.42 8.14
CA ILE A 74 12.26 0.09 8.28
C ILE A 74 12.13 1.43 7.55
N LEU A 75 13.09 2.33 7.70
CA LEU A 75 13.10 3.62 6.98
C LEU A 75 13.13 3.41 5.48
N LEU A 76 13.99 2.49 4.99
CA LEU A 76 14.06 2.16 3.58
C LEU A 76 12.77 1.52 3.07
N LEU A 77 12.16 0.63 3.87
CA LEU A 77 10.90 -0.04 3.55
C LEU A 77 9.80 1.00 3.35
N ASN A 78 9.58 1.85 4.36
CA ASN A 78 8.58 2.92 4.31
C ASN A 78 8.83 3.88 3.14
N PHE A 79 10.08 4.27 2.92
CA PHE A 79 10.42 5.15 1.81
C PHE A 79 10.06 4.53 0.45
N LEU A 80 10.38 3.25 0.23
CA LEU A 80 10.09 2.58 -1.02
C LEU A 80 8.60 2.29 -1.21
N SER A 81 7.87 1.98 -0.14
CA SER A 81 6.44 1.69 -0.21
C SER A 81 5.56 2.93 -0.30
N ASP A 82 6.01 4.06 0.23
CA ASP A 82 5.32 5.36 0.12
C ASP A 82 5.25 5.85 -1.34
N VAL A 83 6.22 5.52 -2.19
CA VAL A 83 6.24 5.95 -3.60
C VAL A 83 4.99 5.46 -4.38
N PRO A 84 4.65 4.15 -4.38
CA PRO A 84 3.39 3.68 -4.96
C PRO A 84 2.17 4.21 -4.22
N ALA A 85 2.24 4.44 -2.90
CA ALA A 85 1.13 4.99 -2.14
C ALA A 85 0.78 6.42 -2.59
N LEU A 86 1.78 7.25 -2.88
CA LEU A 86 1.59 8.57 -3.50
C LEU A 86 0.96 8.45 -4.90
N ALA A 87 1.35 7.44 -5.68
CA ALA A 87 0.78 7.20 -7.01
C ALA A 87 -0.72 6.81 -6.97
N ILE A 88 -1.24 6.31 -5.84
CA ILE A 88 -2.68 6.04 -5.64
C ILE A 88 -3.52 7.31 -5.79
N SER A 89 -2.98 8.48 -5.45
CA SER A 89 -3.68 9.76 -5.65
C SER A 89 -4.12 9.99 -7.10
N SER A 90 -3.36 9.44 -8.06
CA SER A 90 -3.60 9.48 -9.50
C SER A 90 -4.40 8.27 -10.04
N ASP A 91 -4.87 7.40 -9.15
CA ASP A 91 -5.54 6.16 -9.54
C ASP A 91 -6.97 6.39 -10.05
N ARG A 92 -7.47 5.43 -10.82
CA ARG A 92 -8.84 5.44 -11.33
C ARG A 92 -9.82 5.14 -10.19
N VAL A 93 -10.91 5.89 -10.14
CA VAL A 93 -12.03 5.62 -9.23
C VAL A 93 -13.13 4.91 -10.02
N ASP A 94 -13.63 3.80 -9.47
CA ASP A 94 -14.68 3.03 -10.13
C ASP A 94 -16.00 3.85 -10.15
N PRO A 95 -16.82 3.76 -11.21
CA PRO A 95 -18.00 4.63 -11.36
C PRO A 95 -19.02 4.54 -10.21
N GLU A 96 -19.14 3.36 -9.61
CA GLU A 96 -20.02 3.07 -8.46
C GLU A 96 -19.65 3.93 -7.24
N ASP A 97 -18.35 4.20 -7.07
CA ASP A 97 -17.80 4.95 -5.95
C ASP A 97 -17.90 6.48 -6.17
N LEU A 98 -18.17 6.93 -7.40
CA LEU A 98 -18.39 8.35 -7.72
C LEU A 98 -19.85 8.80 -7.54
N GLY A 99 -20.80 7.85 -7.57
CA GLY A 99 -22.24 8.10 -7.49
C GLY A 99 -22.72 8.55 -6.12
N HIS A 100 -22.01 8.21 -5.04
CA HIS A 100 -22.41 8.50 -3.66
C HIS A 100 -21.31 9.26 -2.91
N SER A 101 -21.71 10.21 -2.04
CA SER A 101 -20.78 10.83 -1.10
C SER A 101 -20.49 9.84 0.01
N ARG A 102 -19.28 9.27 0.05
CA ARG A 102 -18.84 8.50 1.21
C ARG A 102 -18.60 9.41 2.40
N ARG A 103 -19.14 9.02 3.54
CA ARG A 103 -18.78 9.61 4.83
C ARG A 103 -17.61 8.83 5.40
N TRP A 104 -16.60 9.57 5.84
CA TRP A 104 -15.46 9.00 6.54
C TRP A 104 -15.91 8.43 7.90
N HIS A 105 -15.79 7.12 8.10
CA HIS A 105 -16.03 6.49 9.39
C HIS A 105 -14.74 5.85 9.92
N MET A 106 -14.20 6.41 11.00
CA MET A 106 -12.97 5.92 11.64
C MET A 106 -13.07 4.44 12.06
N LYS A 107 -14.28 3.98 12.42
CA LYS A 107 -14.51 2.56 12.77
C LYS A 107 -14.25 1.65 11.57
N ASP A 108 -14.68 2.03 10.37
CA ASP A 108 -14.51 1.20 9.17
C ASP A 108 -13.02 1.07 8.81
N VAL A 109 -12.26 2.16 8.96
CA VAL A 109 -10.79 2.15 8.80
C VAL A 109 -10.13 1.24 9.83
N GLY A 110 -10.57 1.28 11.09
CA GLY A 110 -10.05 0.41 12.14
C GLY A 110 -10.29 -1.08 11.89
N HIS A 111 -11.51 -1.48 11.51
CA HIS A 111 -11.80 -2.88 11.17
C HIS A 111 -11.01 -3.34 9.95
N PHE A 112 -10.90 -2.50 8.93
CA PHE A 112 -10.10 -2.76 7.74
C PHE A 112 -8.62 -3.00 8.09
N MET A 113 -8.04 -2.10 8.89
CA MET A 113 -6.67 -2.16 9.38
C MET A 113 -6.39 -3.47 10.12
N VAL A 114 -7.25 -3.83 11.07
CA VAL A 114 -7.07 -5.06 11.86
C VAL A 114 -7.20 -6.30 10.98
N PHE A 115 -8.21 -6.36 10.11
CA PHE A 115 -8.48 -7.54 9.29
C PHE A 115 -7.34 -7.82 8.29
N PHE A 116 -6.99 -6.84 7.47
CA PHE A 116 -5.92 -7.01 6.48
C PHE A 116 -4.53 -7.00 7.10
N GLY A 117 -4.35 -6.30 8.23
CA GLY A 117 -3.15 -6.36 9.03
C GLY A 117 -2.87 -7.75 9.59
N ILE A 118 -3.88 -8.45 10.12
CA ILE A 118 -3.73 -9.84 10.57
C ILE A 118 -3.38 -10.77 9.41
N ILE A 119 -4.02 -10.61 8.25
CA ILE A 119 -3.66 -11.38 7.04
C ILE A 119 -2.18 -11.18 6.70
N SER A 120 -1.71 -9.92 6.66
CA SER A 120 -0.29 -9.62 6.42
C SER A 120 0.62 -10.29 7.46
N SER A 121 0.28 -10.16 8.75
CA SER A 121 1.11 -10.71 9.83
C SER A 121 1.20 -12.23 9.81
N ILE A 122 0.17 -12.94 9.34
CA ILE A 122 0.26 -14.39 9.13
C ILE A 122 1.37 -14.70 8.11
N PHE A 123 1.46 -13.96 7.00
CA PHE A 123 2.51 -14.17 6.01
C PHE A 123 3.89 -13.77 6.53
N ASP A 124 4.00 -12.71 7.33
CA ASP A 124 5.26 -12.35 7.98
C ASP A 124 5.74 -13.46 8.95
N ILE A 125 4.83 -14.01 9.75
CA ILE A 125 5.14 -15.15 10.64
C ILE A 125 5.55 -16.38 9.84
N LEU A 126 4.92 -16.64 8.68
CA LEU A 126 5.34 -17.72 7.78
C LEU A 126 6.75 -17.47 7.22
N VAL A 127 7.11 -16.22 6.87
CA VAL A 127 8.49 -15.88 6.47
C VAL A 127 9.45 -16.22 7.60
N PHE A 128 9.16 -15.79 8.83
CA PHE A 128 10.04 -16.06 9.98
C PHE A 128 10.16 -17.54 10.27
N SER A 129 9.03 -18.25 10.31
CA SER A 129 8.98 -19.67 10.61
C SER A 129 9.75 -20.47 9.57
N VAL A 130 9.47 -20.27 8.27
CA VAL A 130 10.14 -21.03 7.21
C VAL A 130 11.63 -20.70 7.13
N SER A 131 12.00 -19.42 7.28
CA SER A 131 13.40 -19.01 7.24
C SER A 131 14.20 -19.64 8.39
N LEU A 132 13.65 -19.68 9.60
CA LEU A 132 14.35 -20.22 10.77
C LEU A 132 14.31 -21.75 10.83
N SER A 133 13.16 -22.38 10.59
CA SER A 133 12.99 -23.82 10.81
C SER A 133 13.42 -24.68 9.62
N LEU A 134 13.27 -24.19 8.39
CA LEU A 134 13.56 -24.97 7.19
C LEU A 134 14.91 -24.59 6.57
N PHE A 135 15.32 -23.32 6.69
CA PHE A 135 16.49 -22.80 6.00
C PHE A 135 17.67 -22.47 6.91
N ASP A 136 17.51 -22.61 8.22
CA ASP A 136 18.49 -22.25 9.26
C ASP A 136 19.07 -20.85 9.04
N ALA A 137 18.19 -19.90 8.72
CA ALA A 137 18.58 -18.56 8.29
C ALA A 137 19.35 -17.82 9.38
N THR A 138 20.42 -17.15 8.98
CA THR A 138 21.07 -16.18 9.86
C THR A 138 20.15 -14.97 10.10
N PRO A 139 20.36 -14.18 11.18
CA PRO A 139 19.58 -12.98 11.43
C PRO A 139 19.55 -12.00 10.25
N GLU A 140 20.65 -11.90 9.50
CA GLU A 140 20.74 -11.00 8.35
C GLU A 140 19.97 -11.51 7.13
N GLU A 141 20.02 -12.82 6.88
CA GLU A 141 19.23 -13.45 5.82
C GLU A 141 17.72 -13.33 6.09
N LEU A 142 17.31 -13.50 7.34
CA LEU A 142 15.91 -13.30 7.75
C LEU A 142 15.48 -11.86 7.51
N ARG A 143 16.28 -10.87 7.93
CA ARG A 143 15.99 -9.44 7.72
C ARG A 143 15.84 -9.10 6.24
N SER A 144 16.78 -9.56 5.40
CA SER A 144 16.73 -9.35 3.95
C SER A 144 15.51 -10.00 3.29
N THR A 145 15.18 -11.23 3.69
CA THR A 145 14.04 -11.99 3.16
C THR A 145 12.72 -11.35 3.58
N TRP A 146 12.62 -10.94 4.84
CA TRP A 146 11.45 -10.26 5.35
C TRP A 146 11.27 -8.89 4.71
N PHE A 147 12.35 -8.09 4.58
CA PHE A 147 12.33 -6.83 3.85
C PHE A 147 11.75 -6.97 2.43
N ALA A 148 12.26 -7.93 1.66
CA ALA A 148 11.79 -8.18 0.30
C ALA A 148 10.29 -8.55 0.28
N THR A 149 9.89 -9.46 1.17
CA THR A 149 8.51 -9.94 1.26
C THR A 149 7.57 -8.81 1.67
N SER A 150 7.90 -8.07 2.74
CA SER A 150 7.09 -6.94 3.22
C SER A 150 6.88 -5.90 2.12
N LEU A 151 7.95 -5.49 1.43
CA LEU A 151 7.85 -4.49 0.36
C LEU A 151 6.95 -4.96 -0.79
N ILE A 152 7.04 -6.24 -1.18
CA ILE A 152 6.16 -6.80 -2.21
C ILE A 152 4.73 -6.91 -1.71
N THR A 153 4.49 -7.35 -0.47
CA THR A 153 3.14 -7.45 0.11
C THR A 153 2.48 -6.08 0.24
N GLU A 154 3.22 -5.02 0.55
CA GLU A 154 2.70 -3.64 0.57
C GLU A 154 2.32 -3.17 -0.84
N VAL A 155 3.16 -3.42 -1.85
CA VAL A 155 2.81 -3.13 -3.25
C VAL A 155 1.57 -3.93 -3.70
N LEU A 156 1.47 -5.20 -3.33
CA LEU A 156 0.30 -6.03 -3.63
C LEU A 156 -0.95 -5.53 -2.91
N ALA A 157 -0.83 -5.11 -1.64
CA ALA A 157 -1.92 -4.51 -0.88
C ALA A 157 -2.46 -3.27 -1.62
N ILE A 158 -1.56 -2.42 -2.11
CA ILE A 158 -1.92 -1.24 -2.93
C ILE A 158 -2.70 -1.65 -4.18
N VAL A 159 -2.21 -2.61 -4.94
CA VAL A 159 -2.86 -3.02 -6.20
C VAL A 159 -4.20 -3.72 -5.96
N ILE A 160 -4.33 -4.52 -4.90
CA ILE A 160 -5.49 -5.37 -4.63
C ILE A 160 -6.59 -4.60 -3.90
N LEU A 161 -6.23 -3.81 -2.89
CA LEU A 161 -7.17 -3.17 -1.97
C LEU A 161 -7.66 -1.79 -2.46
N ARG A 162 -7.07 -1.24 -3.53
CA ARG A 162 -7.52 0.03 -4.14
C ARG A 162 -8.94 -0.02 -4.73
N THR A 163 -9.47 -1.21 -5.03
CA THR A 163 -10.78 -1.39 -5.69
C THR A 163 -11.54 -2.55 -5.07
N LYS A 164 -12.87 -2.40 -4.97
CA LYS A 164 -13.80 -3.48 -4.58
C LYS A 164 -13.85 -4.60 -5.62
N ARG A 165 -13.62 -4.24 -6.88
CA ARG A 165 -13.67 -5.19 -7.99
C ARG A 165 -12.42 -6.07 -7.97
N SER A 166 -12.48 -7.15 -8.75
CA SER A 166 -11.27 -7.90 -9.08
C SER A 166 -10.23 -7.00 -9.75
N VAL A 167 -8.95 -7.20 -9.43
CA VAL A 167 -7.83 -6.49 -10.08
C VAL A 167 -7.84 -6.67 -11.60
N LEU A 168 -8.39 -7.78 -12.11
CA LEU A 168 -8.52 -8.01 -13.55
C LEU A 168 -9.66 -7.20 -14.19
N LYS A 169 -10.65 -6.77 -13.40
CA LYS A 169 -11.81 -5.99 -13.87
C LYS A 169 -11.62 -4.48 -13.71
N SER A 170 -10.87 -4.07 -12.70
CA SER A 170 -10.43 -2.69 -12.53
C SER A 170 -8.90 -2.71 -12.55
N LEU A 171 -8.30 -2.17 -13.61
CA LEU A 171 -6.84 -2.07 -13.74
C LEU A 171 -6.33 -0.74 -13.14
N PRO A 172 -5.14 -0.74 -12.49
CA PRO A 172 -4.52 0.46 -11.96
C PRO A 172 -4.33 1.54 -13.04
N SER A 173 -4.20 2.80 -12.62
CA SER A 173 -3.68 3.83 -13.54
C SER A 173 -2.29 3.44 -14.06
N ARG A 174 -1.93 3.92 -15.26
CA ARG A 174 -0.62 3.61 -15.86
C ARG A 174 0.53 4.05 -14.95
N ALA A 175 0.39 5.21 -14.31
CA ALA A 175 1.38 5.74 -13.37
C ALA A 175 1.55 4.80 -12.17
N LEU A 176 0.44 4.39 -11.54
CA LEU A 176 0.48 3.46 -10.40
C LEU A 176 1.09 2.12 -10.79
N LEU A 177 0.72 1.56 -11.95
CA LEU A 177 1.25 0.28 -12.42
C LEU A 177 2.76 0.34 -12.64
N VAL A 178 3.27 1.38 -13.30
CA VAL A 178 4.72 1.54 -13.55
C VAL A 178 5.48 1.64 -12.23
N VAL A 179 4.99 2.44 -11.29
CA VAL A 179 5.61 2.61 -9.98
C VAL A 179 5.63 1.29 -9.19
N CYS A 180 4.51 0.56 -9.15
CA CYS A 180 4.43 -0.74 -8.49
C CYS A 180 5.42 -1.76 -9.09
N ILE A 181 5.57 -1.79 -10.43
CA ILE A 181 6.55 -2.68 -11.10
C ILE A 181 7.97 -2.29 -10.71
N ILE A 182 8.31 -1.01 -10.74
CA ILE A 182 9.65 -0.52 -10.37
C ILE A 182 9.97 -0.93 -8.93
N VAL A 183 9.07 -0.66 -7.98
CA VAL A 183 9.30 -1.00 -6.57
C VAL A 183 9.38 -2.51 -6.34
N THR A 184 8.59 -3.31 -7.05
CA THR A 184 8.69 -4.78 -7.00
C THR A 184 10.05 -5.28 -7.50
N ILE A 185 10.56 -4.69 -8.59
CA ILE A 185 11.90 -5.01 -9.10
C ILE A 185 12.97 -4.60 -8.09
N LEU A 186 12.84 -3.45 -7.44
CA LEU A 186 13.76 -3.01 -6.39
C LEU A 186 13.73 -3.95 -5.18
N ALA A 187 12.54 -4.40 -4.76
CA ALA A 187 12.37 -5.34 -3.65
C ALA A 187 13.12 -6.66 -3.87
N LEU A 188 13.20 -7.13 -5.12
CA LEU A 188 13.93 -8.35 -5.47
C LEU A 188 15.43 -8.08 -5.70
N THR A 189 15.77 -6.99 -6.38
CA THR A 189 17.18 -6.73 -6.76
C THR A 189 18.05 -6.26 -5.59
N ILE A 190 17.50 -5.50 -4.63
CA ILE A 190 18.26 -5.01 -3.47
C ILE A 190 18.86 -6.18 -2.66
N PRO A 191 18.07 -7.18 -2.19
CA PRO A 191 18.61 -8.34 -1.49
C PRO A 191 19.32 -9.33 -2.42
N GLY A 192 19.02 -9.34 -3.72
CA GLY A 192 19.59 -10.32 -4.66
C GLY A 192 20.99 -10.01 -5.12
N LEU A 193 21.30 -8.72 -5.21
CA LEU A 193 22.61 -8.21 -5.56
C LEU A 193 23.41 -7.81 -4.30
N GLY A 194 22.74 -7.64 -3.15
CA GLY A 194 23.38 -7.21 -1.91
C GLY A 194 23.97 -5.80 -2.03
N ILE A 195 23.29 -4.90 -2.76
CA ILE A 195 23.79 -3.54 -3.06
C ILE A 195 23.76 -2.64 -1.82
N LEU A 196 22.85 -2.92 -0.87
CA LEU A 196 22.61 -2.09 0.31
C LEU A 196 23.14 -2.74 1.60
N GLN A 197 24.38 -3.24 1.59
CA GLN A 197 25.03 -3.77 2.80
C GLN A 197 25.13 -2.74 3.93
N ILE A 198 25.23 -1.44 3.60
CA ILE A 198 25.20 -0.34 4.57
C ILE A 198 23.89 -0.32 5.37
N PHE A 199 22.79 -0.81 4.79
CA PHE A 199 21.49 -0.97 5.45
C PHE A 199 21.33 -2.35 6.12
N GLY A 200 22.39 -3.16 6.22
CA GLY A 200 22.35 -4.50 6.78
C GLY A 200 21.56 -5.50 5.93
N LEU A 201 21.49 -5.27 4.61
CA LEU A 201 20.81 -6.14 3.64
C LEU A 201 21.84 -6.92 2.81
N PRO A 202 22.40 -8.03 3.35
CA PRO A 202 23.32 -8.86 2.58
C PRO A 202 22.60 -9.61 1.47
N ARG A 203 23.41 -10.17 0.57
CA ARG A 203 22.92 -10.99 -0.53
C ARG A 203 22.26 -12.26 -0.01
N VAL A 204 21.00 -12.49 -0.40
CA VAL A 204 20.29 -13.73 -0.07
C VAL A 204 20.38 -14.76 -1.20
N GLY A 205 20.46 -16.03 -0.82
CA GLY A 205 20.47 -17.16 -1.77
C GLY A 205 19.14 -17.36 -2.49
N LEU A 206 19.17 -18.15 -3.57
CA LEU A 206 18.01 -18.41 -4.44
C LEU A 206 16.80 -19.04 -3.70
N LYS A 207 17.05 -19.81 -2.63
CA LYS A 207 15.99 -20.41 -1.80
C LYS A 207 15.08 -19.35 -1.17
N TYR A 208 15.64 -18.22 -0.74
CA TYR A 208 14.88 -17.11 -0.16
C TYR A 208 14.10 -16.34 -1.21
N PHE A 209 14.63 -16.22 -2.44
CA PHE A 209 13.87 -15.65 -3.56
C PHE A 209 12.60 -16.43 -3.87
N LEU A 210 12.71 -17.75 -3.91
CA LEU A 210 11.56 -18.61 -4.14
C LEU A 210 10.54 -18.46 -3.01
N LEU A 211 11.01 -18.40 -1.76
CA LEU A 211 10.14 -18.17 -0.60
C LEU A 211 9.38 -16.84 -0.72
N VAL A 212 10.09 -15.75 -1.03
CA VAL A 212 9.50 -14.41 -1.23
C VAL A 212 8.41 -14.46 -2.29
N LEU A 213 8.68 -15.06 -3.45
CA LEU A 213 7.72 -15.15 -4.55
C LEU A 213 6.49 -15.99 -4.18
N VAL A 214 6.69 -17.15 -3.55
CA VAL A 214 5.61 -18.06 -3.14
C VAL A 214 4.71 -17.39 -2.10
N LEU A 215 5.31 -16.83 -1.03
CA LEU A 215 4.54 -16.21 0.04
C LEU A 215 3.86 -14.91 -0.42
N SER A 216 4.53 -14.09 -1.24
CA SER A 216 3.90 -12.87 -1.79
C SER A 216 2.74 -13.22 -2.72
N THR A 217 2.88 -14.25 -3.55
CA THR A 217 1.78 -14.71 -4.42
C THR A 217 0.63 -15.26 -3.58
N GLY A 218 0.93 -16.07 -2.56
CA GLY A 218 -0.06 -16.58 -1.61
C GLY A 218 -0.80 -15.45 -0.89
N TYR A 219 -0.08 -14.41 -0.45
CA TYR A 219 -0.66 -13.22 0.16
C TYR A 219 -1.59 -12.50 -0.81
N GLY A 220 -1.15 -12.29 -2.05
CA GLY A 220 -1.97 -11.64 -3.07
C GLY A 220 -3.28 -12.40 -3.35
N LEU A 221 -3.19 -13.73 -3.49
CA LEU A 221 -4.36 -14.58 -3.71
C LEU A 221 -5.31 -14.57 -2.51
N LEU A 222 -4.79 -14.72 -1.30
CA LEU A 222 -5.62 -14.71 -0.09
C LEU A 222 -6.25 -13.34 0.13
N THR A 223 -5.52 -12.25 -0.09
CA THR A 223 -6.03 -10.89 0.05
C THR A 223 -7.11 -10.60 -0.98
N GLU A 224 -6.92 -11.01 -2.23
CA GLU A 224 -7.94 -10.89 -3.29
C GLU A 224 -9.19 -11.73 -2.98
N TYR A 225 -9.03 -12.92 -2.42
CA TYR A 225 -10.14 -13.77 -1.98
C TYR A 225 -10.88 -13.15 -0.79
N ALA A 226 -10.14 -12.77 0.26
CA ALA A 226 -10.68 -12.18 1.49
C ALA A 226 -11.46 -10.91 1.17
N LYS A 227 -10.90 -10.03 0.33
CA LYS A 227 -11.55 -8.84 -0.21
C LYS A 227 -12.93 -9.13 -0.81
N ARG A 228 -13.07 -10.20 -1.58
CA ARG A 228 -14.35 -10.59 -2.21
C ARG A 228 -15.33 -11.21 -1.23
N SER A 229 -14.83 -11.93 -0.23
CA SER A 229 -15.66 -12.61 0.76
C SER A 229 -16.19 -11.66 1.83
N THR A 230 -15.45 -10.60 2.16
CA THR A 230 -15.88 -9.65 3.18
C THR A 230 -16.75 -8.54 2.59
N HIS A 231 -17.95 -8.35 3.15
CA HIS A 231 -18.76 -7.13 2.98
C HIS A 231 -18.16 -5.92 3.71
N LEU A 232 -16.85 -5.92 4.01
CA LEU A 232 -16.16 -4.75 4.53
C LEU A 232 -16.35 -3.65 3.49
N ASN A 233 -16.88 -2.51 3.93
CA ASN A 233 -17.02 -1.32 3.10
C ASN A 233 -15.64 -0.78 2.73
N LEU A 234 -15.03 -1.41 1.72
CA LEU A 234 -14.05 -0.78 0.85
C LEU A 234 -14.67 0.46 0.21
#